data_AF-A0A636BAA9-F1
#
_entry.id   AF-A0A636BAA9-F1
#
_cell.length_a   1.000
_cell.length_b   1.000
_cell.length_c   1.000
_cell.angle_alpha   90.00
_cell.angle_beta   90.00
_cell.angle_gamma   90.00
#
_symmetry.space_group_name_H-M   'P 1'
#
loop_
_entity.id
_entity.type
_entity.pdbx_description
1 polymer ?
#
loop_
_entity_poly.entity_id
_entity_poly.type
_entity_poly.pdbx_seq_one_letter_code
_entity_poly.pdbx_strand_id
1 'polypeptide(L)' 'LPTVHSDACTGCGKCEKVCVLEQPAIKVLPLSLAKGELGHHYRFGWLEGKDGKS' A
#
# COMPACT_ATOMS: atom_id res chain seq x y z
N LEU A 1 15.26 1.92 3.79
CA LEU A 1 14.27 2.93 3.32
C LEU A 1 13.12 2.94 4.31
N PRO A 2 12.48 4.09 4.60
CA PRO A 2 11.29 4.11 5.44
C PRO A 2 10.17 3.32 4.75
N THR A 3 9.58 2.36 5.47
CA THR A 3 8.51 1.49 4.97
C THR A 3 7.29 1.65 5.86
N VAL A 4 6.12 1.76 5.24
CA VAL A 4 4.84 1.80 5.95
C VAL A 4 4.16 0.46 5.86
N HIS A 5 3.74 -0.06 7.01
CA HIS A 5 2.91 -1.25 7.13
C HIS A 5 1.45 -0.82 7.17
N SER A 6 0.73 -0.97 6.05
CA SER A 6 -0.62 -0.42 5.86
C SER A 6 -1.66 -1.03 6.80
N ASP A 7 -1.44 -2.25 7.29
CA ASP A 7 -2.26 -2.96 8.27
C ASP A 7 -2.17 -2.35 9.68
N ALA A 8 -1.02 -1.80 10.04
CA ALA A 8 -0.79 -1.09 11.31
C ALA A 8 -0.97 0.44 11.18
N CYS A 9 -1.11 0.96 9.97
CA CYS A 9 -1.25 2.38 9.73
C CYS A 9 -2.61 2.88 10.24
N THR A 10 -2.59 3.79 11.21
CA THR A 10 -3.80 4.39 11.78
C THR A 10 -4.35 5.57 10.98
N GLY A 11 -3.63 6.00 9.92
CA GLY A 11 -3.99 7.19 9.15
C GLY A 11 -3.79 8.52 9.90
N CYS A 12 -3.02 8.54 10.99
CA CYS A 12 -2.86 9.74 11.84
C CYS A 12 -2.17 10.95 11.16
N GLY A 13 -1.51 10.75 10.02
CA GLY A 13 -0.84 11.83 9.28
C GLY A 13 0.48 12.32 9.87
N LYS A 14 0.99 11.69 10.94
CA LYS A 14 2.23 12.16 11.59
C LYS A 14 3.44 12.07 10.66
N CYS A 15 3.54 11.02 9.86
CA CYS A 15 4.61 10.82 8.89
C CYS A 15 4.69 11.93 7.83
N GLU A 16 3.56 12.51 7.43
CA GLU A 16 3.51 13.63 6.49
C GLU A 16 3.93 14.94 7.17
N LYS A 17 3.44 15.19 8.38
CA LYS A 17 3.67 16.45 9.13
C LYS A 17 5.11 16.60 9.63
N VAL A 18 5.79 15.50 9.95
CA VAL A 18 7.15 15.51 10.52
C VAL A 18 8.24 15.28 9.47
N CYS A 19 7.87 15.15 8.20
CA CYS A 19 8.84 14.95 7.13
C CYS A 19 9.73 16.20 7.02
N VAL A 20 11.05 16.02 7.06
CA VAL A 20 12.04 17.12 7.04
C VAL A 20 12.27 17.72 5.66
N LEU A 21 11.71 17.10 4.62
CA LEU A 21 11.83 17.57 3.24
C LEU A 21 10.85 18.71 2.99
N GLU A 22 11.20 19.63 2.07
CA GLU A 22 10.29 20.71 1.64
C GLU A 22 8.95 20.16 1.12
N GLN A 23 9.00 19.03 0.40
CA GLN A 23 7.82 18.27 0.02
C GLN A 23 7.85 16.90 0.70
N PRO A 24 6.80 16.52 1.46
CA PRO A 24 6.76 15.24 2.14
C PRO A 24 6.91 14.06 1.16
N ALA A 25 7.83 13.14 1.46
CA ALA A 25 8.03 11.92 0.68
C ALA A 25 6.87 10.91 0.82
N ILE A 26 5.92 11.17 1.73
CA ILE A 26 4.78 10.32 2.02
C ILE A 26 3.51 11.17 2.14
N LYS A 27 2.41 10.64 1.58
CA LYS A 27 1.07 11.20 1.72
C LYS A 27 0.14 10.18 2.35
N VAL A 28 -0.64 10.63 3.33
CA VAL A 28 -1.66 9.78 3.96
C VAL A 28 -2.98 9.95 3.20
N LEU A 29 -3.47 8.85 2.62
CA LEU A 29 -4.70 8.80 1.83
C LEU A 29 -5.64 7.72 2.39
N PRO A 30 -6.95 7.77 2.08
CA PRO A 30 -7.88 6.68 2.35
C PRO A 30 -7.35 5.33 1.85
N LEU A 31 -7.57 4.27 2.62
CA LEU A 31 -7.00 2.94 2.35
C LEU A 31 -7.38 2.42 0.96
N SER A 32 -8.62 2.63 0.53
CA SER A 32 -9.12 2.24 -0.79
C SER A 32 -8.35 2.92 -1.94
N LEU A 33 -7.95 4.17 -1.76
CA LEU A 33 -7.18 4.92 -2.76
C LEU A 33 -5.69 4.55 -2.72
N ALA A 34 -5.13 4.37 -1.52
CA ALA A 34 -3.71 4.09 -1.35
C ALA A 34 -3.33 2.66 -1.77
N LYS A 35 -4.16 1.67 -1.42
CA LYS A 35 -3.91 0.26 -1.71
C LYS A 35 -4.44 -0.16 -3.08
N GLY A 36 -5.52 0.48 -3.54
CA GLY A 36 -6.27 0.04 -4.71
C GLY A 36 -6.93 -1.33 -4.48
N GLU A 37 -7.80 -1.70 -5.42
CA GLU A 37 -8.39 -3.03 -5.47
C GLU A 37 -7.91 -3.75 -6.72
N LEU A 38 -7.67 -5.06 -6.58
CA LEU A 38 -7.34 -5.89 -7.72
C LEU A 38 -8.59 -6.02 -8.60
N GLY A 39 -8.48 -5.73 -9.89
CA GLY A 39 -9.61 -5.84 -10.80
C GLY A 39 -10.18 -7.26 -10.79
N HIS A 40 -11.50 -7.41 -10.81
CA HIS A 40 -12.18 -8.72 -10.78
C HIS A 40 -11.78 -9.67 -11.92
N HIS A 41 -11.18 -9.14 -12.99
CA HIS A 41 -10.69 -9.91 -14.13
C HIS A 41 -9.18 -10.16 -14.11
N TYR A 42 -8.47 -9.72 -13.06
CA TYR A 42 -7.03 -9.94 -12.95
C TYR A 42 -6.76 -11.40 -12.62
N ARG A 43 -5.99 -12.06 -13.49
CA ARG A 43 -5.57 -13.45 -13.31
C ARG A 43 -4.08 -13.48 -13.04
N PHE A 44 -3.71 -14.15 -11.95
CA PHE A 44 -2.31 -14.41 -11.64
C PHE A 44 -1.80 -15.55 -12.52
N GLY A 45 -1.23 -15.23 -13.69
CA GLY A 45 -0.72 -16.24 -14.62
C GLY A 45 0.35 -17.17 -14.02
N TRP A 46 1.02 -16.76 -12.95
CA TRP A 46 1.98 -17.58 -12.19
C TRP A 46 1.35 -18.48 -11.12
N LEU A 47 0.07 -18.29 -10.75
CA LEU A 47 -0.66 -19.24 -9.90
C LEU A 47 -1.27 -20.39 -10.72
N GLU A 48 -1.41 -20.23 -12.04
CA GLU A 48 -2.00 -21.23 -12.93
C GLU A 48 -1.05 -22.40 -13.25
N GLY A 49 0.25 -22.23 -12.99
CA GLY A 49 1.27 -23.25 -13.19
C GLY A 49 1.72 -23.90 -11.89
N LYS A 50 0.98 -24.90 -11.40
CA LYS A 50 1.41 -25.91 -10.41
C LYS A 50 1.92 -25.30 -9.09
N ASP A 51 1.11 -25.42 -8.02
CA ASP A 51 1.41 -25.01 -6.62
C ASP A 51 0.88 -23.63 -6.15
N GLY A 52 -0.24 -23.18 -6.67
CA GLY A 52 -1.02 -22.10 -6.04
C GLY A 52 -1.77 -22.54 -4.77
N LYS A 53 -1.08 -22.96 -3.70
CA LYS A 53 -1.60 -22.84 -2.32
C LYS A 53 -1.49 -21.35 -1.94
N SER A 54 -2.44 -20.70 -1.28
CA SER A 54 -3.53 -21.13 -0.42
C SER A 54 -4.63 -20.06 -0.43
#